data_AF-A0A7S3MKG9-F1
#
_entry.id   AF-A0A7S3MKG9-F1
#
_cell.length_a   1.000
_cell.length_b   1.000
_cell.length_c   1.000
_cell.angle_alpha   90.00
_cell.angle_beta   90.00
_cell.angle_gamma   90.00
#
_symmetry.space_group_name_H-M   'P 1'
#
loop_
_entity.id
_entity.type
_entity.pdbx_description
1 polymer ?
#
loop_
_entity_poly.entity_id
_entity_poly.type
_entity_poly.pdbx_seq_one_letter_code
_entity_poly.pdbx_strand_id
1 'polypeptide(L)'
;VRIKQRYILGELVFADSNSVDSNITQKKVLENFRRVVHELYGDVGLAKIQPNFLIKFWNVTTRIFILRVGRDNCDTACTSLAFLTNFEEPATEVGAASRDRPCRARILHVGGTLEKVEFRYKQLSEAWLESSMLKQQ
;
A
#
# COMPACT_ATOMS: atom_id res chain seq x y z
N VAL A 1 -28.41 9.86 -0.98
CA VAL A 1 -27.67 8.66 -0.50
C VAL A 1 -26.18 8.87 -0.76
N ARG A 2 -25.28 8.52 0.18
CA ARG A 2 -23.82 8.69 0.03
C ARG A 2 -23.12 7.34 -0.12
N ILE A 3 -22.07 7.27 -0.94
CA ILE A 3 -21.22 6.08 -1.08
C ILE A 3 -20.31 5.98 0.16
N LYS A 4 -20.34 4.84 0.86
CA LYS A 4 -19.50 4.61 2.05
C LYS A 4 -18.13 4.08 1.64
N GLN A 5 -17.07 4.66 2.22
CA GLN A 5 -15.68 4.33 1.93
C GLN A 5 -15.00 3.71 3.16
N ARG A 6 -13.87 3.05 2.90
CA ARG A 6 -12.89 2.57 3.87
C ARG A 6 -11.51 3.04 3.46
N TYR A 7 -10.67 3.26 4.46
CA TYR A 7 -9.31 3.72 4.32
C TYR A 7 -8.41 2.70 5.02
N ILE A 8 -7.50 2.10 4.27
CA ILE A 8 -6.53 1.13 4.75
C ILE A 8 -5.21 1.86 4.90
N LEU A 9 -4.69 1.92 6.13
CA LEU A 9 -3.32 2.31 6.41
C LEU A 9 -2.45 1.07 6.38
N GLY A 10 -1.42 1.09 5.55
CA GLY A 10 -0.47 0.00 5.43
C GLY A 10 0.95 0.48 5.20
N GLU A 11 1.87 -0.46 5.37
CA GLU A 11 3.31 -0.30 5.15
C GLU A 11 3.75 -1.32 4.11
N LEU A 12 4.56 -0.91 3.15
CA LEU A 12 5.17 -1.80 2.16
C LEU A 12 6.58 -2.17 2.61
N VAL A 13 6.79 -3.44 2.93
CA VAL A 13 8.07 -3.98 3.41
C VAL A 13 8.73 -4.75 2.29
N PHE A 14 9.95 -4.36 1.91
CA PHE A 14 10.77 -5.07 0.93
C PHE A 14 11.78 -5.97 1.65
N ALA A 15 12.14 -7.11 1.05
CA ALA A 15 13.18 -7.97 1.61
C ALA A 15 14.57 -7.32 1.55
N ASP A 16 14.81 -6.51 0.50
CA ASP A 16 16.06 -5.76 0.33
C ASP A 16 16.05 -4.53 1.26
N SER A 17 16.80 -4.62 2.35
CA SER A 17 16.62 -3.75 3.51
C SER A 17 17.26 -2.35 3.43
N ASN A 18 18.06 -2.02 2.41
CA ASN A 18 18.96 -0.85 2.53
C ASN A 18 18.83 0.29 1.51
N SER A 19 18.16 0.15 0.37
CA SER A 19 17.95 1.28 -0.54
C SER A 19 16.53 1.84 -0.42
N VAL A 20 16.44 3.11 -0.01
CA VAL A 20 15.22 3.90 -0.22
C VAL A 20 15.21 4.27 -1.69
N ASP A 21 14.57 3.45 -2.51
CA ASP A 21 14.49 3.73 -3.94
C ASP A 21 13.49 4.87 -4.17
N SER A 22 14.03 6.05 -4.44
CA SER A 22 13.27 7.27 -4.74
C SER A 22 12.34 7.14 -5.96
N ASN A 23 12.48 6.06 -6.72
CA ASN A 23 11.73 5.81 -7.96
C ASN A 23 10.34 5.15 -7.74
N ILE A 24 9.99 4.77 -6.51
CA ILE A 24 8.68 4.14 -6.25
C ILE A 24 7.59 5.22 -6.18
N THR A 25 6.91 5.44 -7.31
CA THR A 25 5.80 6.39 -7.39
C THR A 25 4.48 5.78 -6.90
N GLN A 26 3.59 6.61 -6.38
CA GLN A 26 2.22 6.24 -6.01
C GLN A 26 1.47 5.47 -7.12
N LYS A 27 1.68 5.84 -8.38
CA LYS A 27 1.09 5.17 -9.55
C LYS A 27 1.54 3.71 -9.64
N LYS A 28 2.86 3.45 -9.53
CA LYS A 28 3.43 2.09 -9.56
C LYS A 28 2.90 1.23 -8.42
N VAL A 29 2.74 1.81 -7.22
CA VAL A 29 2.15 1.10 -6.07
C VAL A 29 0.70 0.71 -6.34
N LEU A 30 -0.10 1.64 -6.89
CA LEU A 30 -1.49 1.37 -7.22
C LEU A 30 -1.64 0.31 -8.33
N GLU A 31 -0.78 0.35 -9.34
CA GLU A 31 -0.74 -0.65 -10.42
C GLU A 31 -0.40 -2.05 -9.89
N ASN A 32 0.61 -2.16 -9.03
CA ASN A 32 0.93 -3.42 -8.36
C ASN A 32 -0.23 -3.95 -7.51
N PHE A 33 -0.92 -3.09 -6.76
CA PHE A 33 -2.09 -3.52 -5.99
C PHE A 33 -3.23 -4.00 -6.89
N ARG A 34 -3.46 -3.32 -8.03
CA ARG A 34 -4.47 -3.73 -9.02
C ARG A 34 -4.11 -5.06 -9.68
N ARG A 35 -2.83 -5.29 -9.98
CA ARG A 35 -2.33 -6.56 -10.50
C ARG A 35 -2.67 -7.71 -9.55
N VAL A 36 -2.38 -7.57 -8.26
CA VAL A 36 -2.69 -8.64 -7.30
C VAL A 36 -4.20 -8.85 -7.14
N VAL A 37 -5.01 -7.79 -7.17
CA VAL A 37 -6.48 -7.95 -7.20
C VAL A 37 -6.91 -8.75 -8.44
N HIS A 38 -6.35 -8.43 -9.60
CA HIS A 38 -6.65 -9.13 -10.85
C HIS A 38 -6.22 -10.60 -10.80
N GLU A 39 -5.03 -10.90 -10.25
CA GLU A 39 -4.55 -12.28 -10.08
C GLU A 39 -5.46 -13.13 -9.20
N LEU A 40 -6.03 -12.54 -8.15
CA LEU A 40 -6.88 -13.28 -7.20
C LEU A 40 -8.35 -13.34 -7.60
N TYR A 41 -8.89 -12.28 -8.22
CA TYR A 41 -10.33 -12.12 -8.44
C TYR A 41 -10.70 -11.91 -9.93
N GLY A 42 -9.72 -11.92 -10.83
CA GLY A 42 -9.91 -11.70 -12.27
C GLY A 42 -10.42 -10.31 -12.63
N ASP A 43 -10.87 -10.17 -13.87
CA ASP A 43 -11.39 -8.91 -14.42
C ASP A 43 -12.61 -8.39 -13.67
N VAL A 44 -13.51 -9.29 -13.27
CA VAL A 44 -14.75 -8.92 -12.56
C VAL A 44 -14.41 -8.31 -11.19
N GLY A 45 -13.47 -8.93 -10.46
CA GLY A 45 -13.02 -8.41 -9.17
C GLY A 45 -12.32 -7.06 -9.31
N LEU A 46 -11.43 -6.93 -10.30
CA LEU A 46 -10.74 -5.68 -10.58
C LEU A 46 -11.74 -4.57 -10.95
N ALA A 47 -12.64 -4.81 -11.89
CA ALA A 47 -13.62 -3.83 -12.36
C ALA A 47 -14.54 -3.37 -11.22
N LYS A 48 -14.92 -4.28 -10.30
CA LYS A 48 -15.76 -3.94 -9.14
C LYS A 48 -15.07 -3.01 -8.17
N ILE A 49 -13.76 -3.18 -7.93
CA ILE A 49 -13.02 -2.39 -6.94
C ILE A 49 -12.50 -1.05 -7.51
N GLN A 50 -12.12 -1.05 -8.80
CA GLN A 50 -11.39 0.03 -9.47
C GLN A 50 -11.95 1.44 -9.27
N PRO A 51 -13.28 1.71 -9.29
CA PRO A 51 -13.82 3.07 -9.17
C PRO A 51 -13.45 3.77 -7.85
N ASN A 52 -13.28 3.00 -6.76
CA ASN A 52 -12.99 3.53 -5.44
C ASN A 52 -11.58 3.19 -4.95
N PHE A 53 -10.83 2.39 -5.70
CA PHE A 53 -9.49 1.91 -5.37
C PHE A 53 -8.42 2.92 -5.77
N LEU A 54 -8.06 3.81 -4.82
CA LEU A 54 -7.11 4.89 -5.04
C LEU A 54 -6.22 5.07 -3.82
N ILE A 55 -4.91 5.23 -4.04
CA ILE A 55 -4.00 5.66 -2.99
C ILE A 55 -4.23 7.15 -2.75
N LYS A 56 -4.39 7.55 -1.48
CA LYS A 56 -4.55 8.95 -1.05
C LYS A 56 -3.26 9.56 -0.53
N PHE A 57 -2.40 8.72 0.04
CA PHE A 57 -1.12 9.12 0.57
C PHE A 57 -0.12 8.00 0.31
N TRP A 58 1.08 8.38 -0.11
CA TRP A 58 2.23 7.50 -0.26
C TRP A 58 3.47 8.27 0.18
N ASN A 59 4.23 7.69 1.11
CA ASN A 59 5.52 8.20 1.51
C ASN A 59 6.60 7.21 1.08
N VAL A 60 7.51 7.64 0.21
CA VAL A 60 8.58 6.80 -0.32
C VAL A 60 9.58 6.39 0.76
N THR A 61 9.88 7.31 1.69
CA THR A 61 10.86 7.11 2.76
C THR A 61 10.37 6.10 3.80
N THR A 62 9.15 6.28 4.29
CA THR A 62 8.58 5.36 5.30
C THR A 62 7.86 4.18 4.69
N ARG A 63 7.63 4.19 3.36
CA ARG A 63 6.89 3.17 2.60
C ARG A 63 5.47 2.96 3.12
N ILE A 64 4.90 3.99 3.75
CA ILE A 64 3.55 3.96 4.29
C ILE A 64 2.58 4.51 3.24
N PHE A 65 1.45 3.84 3.10
CA PHE A 65 0.36 4.23 2.21
C PHE A 65 -0.97 4.33 2.95
N ILE A 66 -1.84 5.20 2.43
CA ILE A 66 -3.27 5.21 2.76
C ILE A 66 -4.04 4.90 1.48
N LEU A 67 -4.71 3.75 1.45
CA LEU A 67 -5.52 3.29 0.32
C LEU A 67 -7.00 3.51 0.61
N ARG A 68 -7.68 4.23 -0.28
CA ARG A 68 -9.15 4.35 -0.29
C ARG A 68 -9.75 3.17 -1.05
N VAL A 69 -10.85 2.65 -0.54
CA VAL A 69 -11.61 1.55 -1.12
C VAL A 69 -13.09 1.68 -0.75
N GLY A 70 -14.00 1.22 -1.61
CA GLY A 70 -15.43 1.15 -1.30
C GLY A 70 -15.70 0.18 -0.15
N ARG A 71 -16.66 0.49 0.74
CA ARG A 71 -16.91 -0.31 1.95
C ARG A 71 -17.10 -1.80 1.67
N ASP A 72 -17.83 -2.13 0.62
CA ASP A 72 -18.21 -3.52 0.30
C ASP A 72 -17.07 -4.31 -0.36
N ASN A 73 -15.99 -3.64 -0.76
CA ASN A 73 -14.80 -4.24 -1.36
C ASN A 73 -13.57 -4.16 -0.42
N CYS A 74 -13.79 -3.78 0.85
CA CYS A 74 -12.69 -3.65 1.82
C CYS A 74 -11.98 -4.98 2.06
N ASP A 75 -12.73 -6.07 2.17
CA ASP A 75 -12.18 -7.40 2.41
C ASP A 75 -11.39 -7.89 1.19
N THR A 76 -11.91 -7.66 -0.02
CA THR A 76 -11.19 -7.92 -1.27
C THR A 76 -9.86 -7.18 -1.32
N ALA A 77 -9.83 -5.89 -0.96
CA ALA A 77 -8.59 -5.11 -0.89
C ALA A 77 -7.63 -5.68 0.17
N CYS A 78 -8.11 -5.94 1.38
CA CYS A 78 -7.28 -6.43 2.48
C CYS A 78 -6.65 -7.78 2.14
N THR A 79 -7.44 -8.73 1.61
CA THR A 79 -6.94 -10.04 1.18
C THR A 79 -5.93 -9.88 0.05
N SER A 80 -6.21 -9.04 -0.96
CA SER A 80 -5.26 -8.81 -2.06
C SER A 80 -3.93 -8.24 -1.56
N LEU A 81 -3.96 -7.27 -0.64
CA LEU A 81 -2.74 -6.73 -0.04
C LEU A 81 -1.97 -7.79 0.77
N ALA A 82 -2.67 -8.69 1.48
CA ALA A 82 -2.01 -9.76 2.24
C ALA A 82 -1.27 -10.76 1.35
N PHE A 83 -1.74 -10.98 0.11
CA PHE A 83 -1.12 -11.86 -0.89
C PHE A 83 -0.13 -11.15 -1.81
N LEU A 84 0.14 -9.86 -1.61
CA LEU A 84 1.21 -9.17 -2.35
C LEU A 84 2.57 -9.74 -1.91
N THR A 85 3.23 -10.46 -2.82
CA THR A 85 4.53 -11.10 -2.60
C THR A 85 5.68 -10.46 -3.39
N ASN A 86 5.38 -9.84 -4.53
CA ASN A 86 6.35 -9.23 -5.42
C ASN A 86 5.88 -7.84 -5.85
N PHE A 87 6.83 -6.92 -5.99
CA PHE A 87 6.64 -5.60 -6.56
C PHE A 87 7.32 -5.57 -7.93
N GLU A 88 6.53 -5.43 -8.98
CA GLU A 88 7.02 -5.29 -10.34
C GLU A 88 7.42 -3.84 -10.56
N GLU A 89 8.70 -3.62 -10.87
CA GLU A 89 9.18 -2.33 -11.34
C GLU A 89 9.37 -2.38 -12.86
N PRO A 90 8.65 -1.54 -13.62
CA PRO A 90 8.85 -1.48 -15.06
C PRO A 90 10.27 -1.00 -15.37
N ALA A 91 10.87 -1.56 -16.41
CA ALA A 91 12.17 -1.15 -16.89
C ALA A 91 12.17 0.36 -17.21
N THR A 92 12.83 1.16 -16.37
CA THR A 92 12.94 2.61 -16.53
C THR A 92 13.84 3.01 -17.70
N GLU A 93 14.59 2.04 -18.26
CA GLU A 93 15.58 2.22 -19.32
C GLU A 93 15.32 1.20 -20.44
N VAL A 94 15.46 1.64 -21.69
CA VAL A 94 15.37 0.79 -22.88
C VAL A 94 16.56 -0.18 -22.85
N GLY A 95 16.33 -1.42 -22.39
CA GLY A 95 17.36 -2.47 -22.26
C GLY A 95 17.63 -2.94 -20.84
N ALA A 96 17.05 -2.31 -19.81
CA ALA A 96 17.09 -2.84 -18.45
C ALA A 96 16.01 -3.92 -18.27
N ALA A 97 16.35 -5.04 -17.61
CA ALA A 97 15.37 -6.05 -17.27
C ALA A 97 14.36 -5.51 -16.23
N SER A 98 13.08 -5.85 -16.38
CA SER A 98 12.07 -5.64 -15.32
C SER A 98 12.57 -6.31 -14.05
N ARG A 99 12.59 -5.56 -12.94
CA ARG A 99 13.04 -6.10 -11.66
C ARG A 99 11.82 -6.42 -10.81
N ASP A 100 11.64 -7.70 -10.53
CA ASP A 100 10.67 -8.15 -9.54
C ASP A 100 11.34 -8.16 -8.17
N ARG A 101 10.73 -7.45 -7.23
CA ARG A 101 11.29 -7.28 -5.90
C ARG A 101 10.38 -7.94 -4.87
N PRO A 102 10.86 -8.90 -4.08
CA PRO A 102 10.05 -9.53 -3.05
C PRO A 102 9.63 -8.48 -2.00
N CYS A 103 8.33 -8.38 -1.77
CA CYS A 103 7.73 -7.43 -0.86
C CYS A 103 6.51 -8.02 -0.14
N ARG A 104 6.07 -7.34 0.93
CA ARG A 104 4.84 -7.64 1.64
C ARG A 104 4.14 -6.35 2.02
N ALA A 105 2.85 -6.24 1.76
CA ALA A 105 2.03 -5.18 2.34
C ALA A 105 1.55 -5.59 3.73
N ARG A 106 1.95 -4.83 4.75
CA ARG A 106 1.47 -4.96 6.13
C ARG A 106 0.34 -3.99 6.36
N ILE A 107 -0.84 -4.48 6.71
CA ILE A 107 -1.98 -3.64 7.09
C ILE A 107 -1.81 -3.24 8.56
N LEU A 108 -1.82 -1.94 8.83
CA LEU A 108 -1.64 -1.38 10.18
C LEU A 108 -2.99 -1.00 10.81
N HIS A 109 -3.90 -0.44 10.00
CA HIS A 109 -5.22 -0.02 10.47
C HIS A 109 -6.22 0.10 9.32
N VAL A 110 -7.51 -0.09 9.61
CA VAL A 110 -8.61 0.16 8.66
C VAL A 110 -9.66 1.07 9.33
N GLY A 111 -9.95 2.20 8.69
CA GLY A 111 -10.86 3.21 9.21
C GLY A 111 -11.96 3.59 8.22
N GLY A 112 -13.03 4.21 8.73
CA GLY A 112 -14.13 4.73 7.90
C GLY A 112 -13.93 6.17 7.41
N THR A 113 -13.06 6.94 8.08
CA THR A 113 -12.76 8.33 7.74
C THR A 113 -11.26 8.51 7.62
N LEU A 114 -10.83 9.37 6.70
CA LEU A 114 -9.40 9.65 6.47
C LEU A 114 -8.75 10.21 7.73
N GLU A 115 -9.41 11.17 8.38
CA GLU A 115 -8.96 11.81 9.62
C GLU A 115 -8.59 10.80 10.73
N LYS A 116 -9.42 9.77 10.95
CA LYS A 116 -9.12 8.73 11.96
C LYS A 116 -7.90 7.90 11.58
N VAL A 117 -7.71 7.66 10.28
CA VAL A 117 -6.57 6.90 9.77
C VAL A 117 -5.27 7.73 9.87
N GLU A 118 -5.33 9.01 9.57
CA GLU A 118 -4.21 9.95 9.74
C GLU A 118 -3.84 10.11 11.21
N PHE A 119 -4.83 10.24 12.09
CA PHE A 119 -4.59 10.26 13.53
C PHE A 119 -3.87 8.99 14.00
N ARG A 120 -4.30 7.82 13.50
CA ARG A 120 -3.64 6.55 13.81
C ARG A 120 -2.22 6.48 13.26
N TYR A 121 -2.00 6.98 12.04
CA TYR A 121 -0.67 7.09 11.44
C TYR A 121 0.28 7.95 12.29
N LYS A 122 -0.20 9.09 12.80
CA LYS A 122 0.57 9.96 13.70
C LYS A 122 1.01 9.21 14.95
N GLN A 123 0.08 8.56 15.66
CA GLN A 123 0.39 7.79 16.87
C GLN A 123 1.44 6.69 16.62
N LEU A 124 1.32 5.98 15.50
CA LEU A 124 2.27 4.93 15.14
C LEU A 124 3.66 5.50 14.81
N SER A 125 3.70 6.66 14.17
CA SER A 125 4.96 7.34 13.84
C SER A 125 5.68 7.83 15.10
N GLU A 126 4.94 8.43 16.04
CA GLU A 126 5.48 8.87 17.34
C GLU A 126 6.05 7.68 18.13
N ALA A 127 5.28 6.60 18.27
CA ALA A 127 5.74 5.38 18.97
C ALA A 127 6.97 4.74 18.30
N TRP A 128 7.05 4.78 16.97
CA TRP A 128 8.21 4.28 16.23
C TRP A 128 9.45 5.14 16.47
N LEU A 129 9.31 6.47 16.50
CA LEU A 129 10.40 7.40 16.79
C LEU A 129 10.93 7.17 18.21
N GLU A 130 10.05 7.09 19.21
CA GLU A 130 10.43 6.83 20.61
C GLU A 130 11.20 5.49 20.74
N SER A 131 10.68 4.44 20.11
CA SER A 131 11.32 3.12 20.10
C SER A 131 12.68 3.13 19.39
N SER A 132 12.86 4.00 18.39
CA SER A 132 14.11 4.12 17.65
C SER A 132 15.16 4.90 18.44
N MET A 133 14.76 5.92 19.18
CA MET A 133 15.63 6.69 20.07
C MET A 133 16.16 5.83 21.22
N LEU A 134 15.30 4.99 21.83
CA LEU A 134 15.70 4.07 22.90
C LEU A 134 16.74 3.03 22.47
N LYS A 135 16.75 2.63 21.20
CA LYS A 135 17.73 1.66 20.66
C LYS A 135 19.10 2.26 20.39
N GLN A 136 19.22 3.58 20.38
CA GLN A 136 20.49 4.28 20.13
C GLN A 136 21.24 4.64 21.43
N GLN A 137 20.57 4.52 22.58
CA GLN A 137 21.16 4.69 23.92
C GLN A 137 21.69 3.35 24.44
#